data_AF-A0A814KA13-F1
#
_entry.id   AF-A0A814KA13-F1
#
_cell.length_a   1.000
_cell.length_b   1.000
_cell.length_c   1.000
_cell.angle_alpha   90.00
_cell.angle_beta   90.00
_cell.angle_gamma   90.00
#
_symmetry.space_group_name_H-M   'P 1'
#
loop_
_entity.id
_entity.type
_entity.pdbx_description
1 polymer ?
#
loop_
_entity_poly.entity_id
_entity_poly.type
_entity_poly.pdbx_seq_one_letter_code
_entity_poly.pdbx_strand_id
1 'polypeptide(L)'
;MDEVSVSVSLTTSIPSYSFDREEINLESHQVVWCDIQDKSLAEEETTEIGSRLRKIVDYTRFFNDVNECEDYLEETSKTNTFLICSGEVGKALMTRCDQCISSVEMMKSMVEYLQRSMHEFLSQTRIKYGYLQDLLKYLEKDVEIYLAQEKYPIFSGLTKQDITAQVGQPQPWGLFAESLCYLTYPDNCRQRLVVALQDYYRNRSETLAILKEFEENYTPSQAIHWYTRDTVLCRLLNQALRQQNSELLLLFAFYLRDLSIATIRPFSEDLNCVINIGDIHENLGAFYYEDLQDRYLAIKHYNLSINYCKIALKSRAYDECEEEYLLRMISRNYEQKMEILSDNVEQRKKYGLEAIKFGKLEWKMMMKKLDSCEVSRAAECIHRIGSIEEGISLYDQALVSYKTTLEIYDEYEGLSMTVEATLCGCIALIYLEHIENCDAALKYKLIQHEKQLNIYKTAADTNEGASAFAKGILAISHEELADVYIKLRQYEQACTHLITAKTLYVESNSRKKNKQIQAVEKKLKSIDAL
;
A
#
# COMPACT_ATOMS: atom_id res chain seq x y z
N MET A 1 26.95 5.14 29.21
CA MET A 1 27.44 6.19 28.31
C MET A 1 26.23 7.05 27.99
N ASP A 2 26.32 8.31 28.38
CA ASP A 2 25.22 9.27 28.37
C ASP A 2 24.66 9.48 26.96
N GLU A 3 23.34 9.31 26.81
CA GLU A 3 22.61 9.68 25.60
C GLU A 3 22.59 11.21 25.50
N VAL A 4 23.41 11.74 24.59
CA VAL A 4 23.35 13.15 24.20
C VAL A 4 22.08 13.35 23.37
N SER A 5 21.02 13.83 24.01
CA SER A 5 19.82 14.33 23.34
C SER A 5 20.16 15.63 22.60
N VAL A 6 20.52 15.53 21.32
CA VAL A 6 20.64 16.70 20.45
C VAL A 6 19.23 17.08 20.00
N SER A 7 18.55 17.92 20.79
CA SER A 7 17.31 18.58 20.37
C SER A 7 17.66 19.78 19.50
N VAL A 8 17.33 19.72 18.20
CA VAL A 8 17.41 20.89 17.31
C VAL A 8 16.15 21.73 17.52
N SER A 9 16.30 22.88 18.19
CA SER A 9 15.21 23.84 18.34
C SER A 9 15.09 24.72 17.10
N LEU A 10 13.89 24.75 16.50
CA LEU A 10 13.51 25.79 15.55
C LEU A 10 13.43 27.13 16.32
N THR A 11 14.36 28.04 16.03
CA THR A 11 14.42 29.38 16.61
C THR A 11 13.17 30.20 16.30
N THR A 12 12.86 31.13 17.21
CA THR A 12 11.62 31.90 17.42
C THR A 12 11.16 32.86 16.30
N SER A 13 11.56 32.68 15.05
CA SER A 13 11.11 33.53 13.93
C SER A 13 10.70 32.70 12.72
N ILE A 14 9.54 32.05 12.81
CA ILE A 14 8.80 31.59 11.64
C ILE A 14 7.74 32.67 11.37
N PRO A 15 7.61 33.21 10.14
CA PRO A 15 6.73 34.34 9.84
C PRO A 15 5.29 34.14 10.34
N SER A 16 4.58 35.24 10.62
CA SER A 16 3.13 35.22 10.76
C SER A 16 2.52 34.80 9.42
N TYR A 17 2.11 33.54 9.32
CA TYR A 17 1.44 33.02 8.13
C TYR A 17 -0.03 33.44 8.18
N SER A 18 -0.45 34.26 7.21
CA SER A 18 -1.85 34.48 6.87
C SER A 18 -2.11 33.81 5.52
N PHE A 19 -3.10 32.95 5.43
CA PHE A 19 -3.54 32.38 4.16
C PHE A 19 -4.60 33.30 3.58
N ASP A 20 -4.22 34.12 2.59
CA ASP A 20 -5.24 34.84 1.84
C ASP A 20 -6.04 33.84 1.00
N ARG A 21 -7.35 33.75 1.26
CA ARG A 21 -8.25 32.87 0.51
C ARG A 21 -8.40 33.30 -0.94
N GLU A 22 -8.04 34.53 -1.26
CA GLU A 22 -8.00 35.06 -2.62
C GLU A 22 -6.68 34.76 -3.34
N GLU A 23 -5.78 33.97 -2.75
CA GLU A 23 -4.53 33.54 -3.41
C GLU A 23 -4.25 32.04 -3.23
N ILE A 24 -4.62 31.43 -2.09
CA ILE A 24 -4.21 30.06 -1.76
C ILE A 24 -5.41 29.14 -1.53
N ASN A 25 -5.53 28.09 -2.35
CA ASN A 25 -6.48 27.00 -2.13
C ASN A 25 -5.89 25.98 -1.15
N LEU A 26 -6.50 25.84 0.03
CA LEU A 26 -6.13 24.83 1.03
C LEU A 26 -6.99 23.56 0.93
N GLU A 27 -7.98 23.52 0.03
CA GLU A 27 -9.01 22.47 -0.09
C GLU A 27 -8.77 21.58 -1.32
N SER A 28 -9.21 20.32 -1.25
CA SER A 28 -9.04 19.34 -2.35
C SER A 28 -9.95 19.65 -3.53
N HIS A 29 -10.99 20.44 -3.28
CA HIS A 29 -12.03 20.81 -4.24
C HIS A 29 -12.13 22.32 -4.35
N GLN A 30 -12.34 22.80 -5.57
CA GLN A 30 -12.66 24.20 -5.83
C GLN A 30 -13.89 24.32 -6.72
N VAL A 31 -14.62 25.42 -6.57
CA VAL A 31 -15.65 25.83 -7.52
C VAL A 31 -15.12 27.00 -8.33
N VAL A 32 -15.17 26.88 -9.64
CA VAL A 32 -14.84 27.97 -10.57
C VAL A 32 -16.13 28.37 -11.26
N TRP A 33 -16.53 29.62 -11.10
CA TRP A 33 -17.64 30.21 -11.85
C TRP A 33 -17.08 31.10 -12.95
N CYS A 34 -17.36 30.78 -14.21
CA CYS A 34 -16.96 31.60 -15.35
C CYS A 34 -18.18 31.93 -16.20
N ASP A 35 -18.57 33.20 -16.25
CA ASP A 35 -19.64 33.64 -17.15
C ASP A 35 -19.31 35.00 -17.80
N ILE A 36 -19.33 35.03 -19.13
CA ILE A 36 -19.02 36.23 -19.94
C ILE A 36 -20.20 37.20 -19.95
N GLN A 37 -21.43 36.73 -19.70
CA GLN A 37 -22.61 37.43 -20.16
C GLN A 37 -23.30 38.35 -19.15
N ASP A 38 -22.72 38.64 -17.98
CA ASP A 38 -23.34 39.66 -17.15
C ASP A 38 -22.40 40.56 -16.36
N LYS A 39 -22.08 41.71 -16.97
CA LYS A 39 -21.73 42.91 -16.20
C LYS A 39 -22.92 43.44 -15.36
N SER A 40 -24.09 42.79 -15.39
CA SER A 40 -25.29 43.22 -14.67
C SER A 40 -25.66 42.39 -13.43
N LEU A 41 -24.92 41.32 -13.09
CA LEU A 41 -24.99 40.80 -11.73
C LEU A 41 -24.43 41.88 -10.80
N ALA A 42 -25.29 42.47 -9.97
CA ALA A 42 -24.85 43.42 -8.97
C ALA A 42 -23.82 42.74 -8.06
N GLU A 43 -22.79 43.47 -7.58
CA GLU A 43 -21.81 42.93 -6.62
C GLU A 43 -22.48 42.19 -5.45
N GLU A 44 -23.67 42.66 -5.04
CA GLU A 44 -24.52 42.03 -4.02
C GLU A 44 -24.99 40.61 -4.39
N GLU A 45 -25.38 40.35 -5.64
CA GLU A 45 -25.87 39.04 -6.09
C GLU A 45 -24.71 38.04 -6.24
N THR A 46 -23.56 38.48 -6.77
CA THR A 46 -22.33 37.65 -6.81
C THR A 46 -21.85 37.33 -5.40
N THR A 47 -21.99 38.27 -4.47
CA THR A 47 -21.66 38.06 -3.05
C THR A 47 -22.62 37.06 -2.40
N GLU A 48 -23.93 37.14 -2.69
CA GLU A 48 -24.92 36.19 -2.17
C GLU A 48 -24.70 34.78 -2.73
N ILE A 49 -24.54 34.64 -4.05
CA ILE A 49 -24.27 33.35 -4.71
C ILE A 49 -22.94 32.77 -4.20
N GLY A 50 -21.90 33.59 -4.11
CA GLY A 50 -20.61 33.22 -3.53
C GLY A 50 -20.75 32.75 -2.09
N SER A 51 -21.56 33.41 -1.27
CA SER A 51 -21.81 32.97 0.11
C SER A 51 -22.48 31.59 0.18
N ARG A 52 -23.35 31.26 -0.77
CA ARG A 52 -24.06 29.98 -0.85
C ARG A 52 -23.18 28.87 -1.39
N LEU A 53 -22.39 29.13 -2.43
CA LEU A 53 -21.41 28.18 -2.96
C LEU A 53 -20.32 27.88 -1.93
N ARG A 54 -19.85 28.91 -1.22
CA ARG A 54 -18.89 28.77 -0.12
C ARG A 54 -19.44 28.01 1.08
N LYS A 55 -20.75 27.73 1.16
CA LYS A 55 -21.30 26.77 2.14
C LYS A 55 -21.13 25.31 1.70
N ILE A 56 -20.91 25.08 0.41
CA ILE A 56 -20.79 23.74 -0.17
C ILE A 56 -19.32 23.41 -0.39
N VAL A 57 -18.58 24.30 -1.08
CA VAL A 57 -17.14 24.19 -1.33
C VAL A 57 -16.45 25.47 -0.88
N ASP A 58 -15.52 25.36 0.08
CA ASP A 58 -14.93 26.51 0.77
C ASP A 58 -14.14 27.46 -0.16
N TYR A 59 -13.49 26.92 -1.18
CA TYR A 59 -12.72 27.71 -2.14
C TYR A 59 -13.51 27.90 -3.46
N THR A 60 -13.97 29.13 -3.70
CA THR A 60 -14.77 29.49 -4.88
C THR A 60 -14.17 30.71 -5.58
N ARG A 61 -13.97 30.63 -6.90
CA ARG A 61 -13.47 31.72 -7.77
C ARG A 61 -14.51 32.14 -8.79
N PHE A 62 -14.50 33.43 -9.13
CA PHE A 62 -15.35 34.02 -10.15
C PHE A 62 -14.48 34.65 -11.23
N PHE A 63 -14.79 34.35 -12.49
CA PHE A 63 -14.12 34.89 -13.66
C PHE A 63 -15.16 35.48 -14.62
N ASN A 64 -14.86 36.68 -15.11
CA ASN A 64 -15.65 37.36 -16.13
C ASN A 64 -14.99 37.32 -17.51
N ASP A 65 -13.73 36.84 -17.57
CA ASP A 65 -12.96 36.65 -18.79
C ASP A 65 -12.61 35.16 -18.94
N VAL A 66 -12.80 34.63 -20.15
CA VAL A 66 -12.53 33.22 -20.45
C VAL A 66 -11.05 32.90 -20.41
N ASN A 67 -10.21 33.83 -20.87
CA ASN A 67 -8.76 33.62 -20.95
C ASN A 67 -8.16 33.64 -19.55
N GLU A 68 -8.61 34.55 -18.66
CA GLU A 68 -8.19 34.54 -17.25
C GLU A 68 -8.63 33.26 -16.53
N CYS A 69 -9.83 32.76 -16.83
CA CYS A 69 -10.30 31.47 -16.31
C CYS A 69 -9.48 30.30 -16.85
N GLU A 70 -9.09 30.35 -18.12
CA GLU A 70 -8.28 29.33 -18.79
C GLU A 70 -6.88 29.26 -18.18
N ASP A 71 -6.18 30.39 -18.09
CA ASP A 71 -4.85 30.50 -17.46
C ASP A 71 -4.88 29.93 -16.03
N TYR A 72 -5.91 30.28 -15.26
CA TYR A 72 -6.09 29.76 -13.89
C TYR A 72 -6.32 28.25 -13.83
N LEU A 73 -7.12 27.69 -14.75
CA LEU A 73 -7.39 26.25 -14.80
C LEU A 73 -6.14 25.46 -15.21
N GLU A 74 -5.30 26.01 -16.08
CA GLU A 74 -4.01 25.41 -16.44
C GLU A 74 -3.05 25.38 -15.24
N GLU A 75 -2.93 26.50 -14.52
CA GLU A 75 -2.11 26.61 -13.31
C GLU A 75 -2.59 25.70 -12.18
N THR A 76 -3.91 25.48 -12.07
CA THR A 76 -4.53 24.69 -10.99
C THR A 76 -4.93 23.26 -11.40
N SER A 77 -4.41 22.75 -12.52
CA SER A 77 -4.74 21.44 -13.11
C SER A 77 -4.71 20.20 -12.18
N LYS A 78 -4.10 20.32 -10.98
CA LYS A 78 -4.02 19.27 -9.95
C LYS A 78 -5.18 19.27 -8.92
N THR A 79 -6.05 20.26 -8.90
CA THR A 79 -7.18 20.35 -7.94
C THR A 79 -8.49 19.89 -8.59
N ASN A 80 -9.32 19.18 -7.84
CA ASN A 80 -10.63 18.76 -8.34
C ASN A 80 -11.53 19.99 -8.48
N THR A 81 -11.94 20.31 -9.70
CA THR A 81 -12.56 21.59 -10.02
C THR A 81 -13.99 21.39 -10.51
N PHE A 82 -14.95 21.98 -9.80
CA PHE A 82 -16.33 22.09 -10.26
C PHE A 82 -16.48 23.37 -11.06
N LEU A 83 -16.64 23.25 -12.38
CA LEU A 83 -16.79 24.41 -13.26
C LEU A 83 -18.27 24.73 -13.48
N ILE A 84 -18.68 25.94 -13.11
CA ILE A 84 -19.99 26.52 -13.38
C ILE A 84 -19.82 27.57 -14.47
N CYS A 85 -20.42 27.35 -15.63
CA CYS A 85 -20.33 28.32 -16.73
C CYS A 85 -21.54 28.29 -17.65
N SER A 86 -21.74 29.37 -18.39
CA SER A 86 -22.72 29.42 -19.46
C SER A 86 -22.30 28.52 -20.63
N GLY A 87 -23.27 28.14 -21.46
CA GLY A 87 -23.04 27.12 -22.49
C GLY A 87 -22.05 27.49 -23.58
N GLU A 88 -21.84 28.78 -23.84
CA GLU A 88 -20.86 29.26 -24.81
C GLU A 88 -19.45 29.29 -24.21
N VAL A 89 -19.32 29.77 -22.98
CA VAL A 89 -18.08 29.74 -22.19
C VAL A 89 -17.57 28.31 -22.05
N GLY A 90 -18.45 27.39 -21.67
CA GLY A 90 -18.10 25.98 -21.50
C GLY A 90 -17.60 25.34 -22.80
N LYS A 91 -18.22 25.65 -23.95
CA LYS A 91 -17.72 25.17 -25.25
C LYS A 91 -16.34 25.75 -25.57
N ALA A 92 -16.13 27.03 -25.27
CA ALA A 92 -14.88 27.72 -25.55
C ALA A 92 -13.72 27.14 -24.72
N LEU A 93 -13.93 26.88 -23.44
CA LEU A 93 -12.94 26.25 -22.55
C LEU A 93 -12.67 24.79 -22.96
N MET A 94 -13.71 24.01 -23.27
CA MET A 94 -13.55 22.61 -23.70
C MET A 94 -12.80 22.43 -25.01
N THR A 95 -12.80 23.44 -25.89
CA THR A 95 -12.09 23.38 -27.18
C THR A 95 -10.61 23.72 -27.02
N ARG A 96 -10.24 24.44 -25.95
CA ARG A 96 -8.89 24.96 -25.74
C ARG A 96 -8.10 24.17 -24.70
N CYS A 97 -8.77 23.68 -23.65
CA CYS A 97 -8.16 22.91 -22.57
C CYS A 97 -8.24 21.39 -22.81
N ASP A 98 -7.58 20.85 -23.85
CA ASP A 98 -7.55 19.39 -24.09
C ASP A 98 -6.82 18.59 -22.98
N GLN A 99 -5.95 19.24 -22.19
CA GLN A 99 -5.15 18.59 -21.13
C GLN A 99 -5.76 18.64 -19.72
N CYS A 100 -6.76 19.50 -19.47
CA CYS A 100 -7.33 19.73 -18.12
C CYS A 100 -8.56 18.87 -17.79
N ILE A 101 -8.99 18.00 -18.72
CA ILE A 101 -10.29 17.32 -18.68
C ILE A 101 -10.36 16.18 -17.62
N SER A 102 -9.24 15.73 -17.06
CA SER A 102 -9.24 14.65 -16.06
C SER A 102 -9.78 15.04 -14.67
N SER A 103 -9.84 16.33 -14.34
CA SER A 103 -10.15 16.83 -12.99
C SER A 103 -11.33 17.81 -12.91
N VAL A 104 -12.04 18.06 -14.02
CA VAL A 104 -13.12 19.06 -14.10
C VAL A 104 -14.49 18.41 -14.28
N GLU A 105 -15.38 18.52 -13.29
CA GLU A 105 -16.80 18.21 -13.43
C GLU A 105 -17.60 19.48 -13.73
N MET A 106 -18.28 19.54 -14.88
CA MET A 106 -19.04 20.72 -15.33
C MET A 106 -20.52 20.67 -14.93
N MET A 107 -20.99 21.72 -14.26
CA MET A 107 -22.41 21.98 -13.98
C MET A 107 -22.90 23.23 -14.74
N LYS A 108 -24.00 23.10 -15.47
CA LYS A 108 -24.53 24.16 -16.35
C LYS A 108 -25.78 24.79 -15.73
N SER A 109 -25.74 26.08 -15.36
CA SER A 109 -26.94 26.87 -15.05
C SER A 109 -27.20 27.96 -16.10
N MET A 110 -28.48 28.20 -16.38
CA MET A 110 -29.01 28.90 -17.56
C MET A 110 -28.69 30.41 -17.64
N VAL A 111 -28.32 30.86 -18.86
CA VAL A 111 -28.86 32.08 -19.48
C VAL A 111 -29.42 31.72 -20.86
N GLU A 112 -30.74 31.92 -20.95
CA GLU A 112 -31.67 32.08 -22.08
C GLU A 112 -31.74 31.15 -23.31
N TYR A 113 -32.97 30.71 -23.50
CA TYR A 113 -33.61 30.11 -24.66
C TYR A 113 -33.43 30.96 -25.92
N LEU A 114 -32.55 30.58 -26.86
CA LEU A 114 -32.68 30.81 -28.32
C LEU A 114 -31.51 30.18 -29.10
N GLN A 115 -31.60 28.89 -29.41
CA GLN A 115 -31.58 28.37 -30.79
C GLN A 115 -31.40 26.84 -30.81
N ARG A 116 -32.23 26.24 -31.67
CA ARG A 116 -32.36 24.82 -31.92
C ARG A 116 -31.04 24.15 -32.32
N SER A 117 -30.95 22.88 -31.91
CA SER A 117 -30.14 21.80 -32.50
C SER A 117 -28.62 21.99 -32.50
N MET A 118 -27.93 21.15 -31.72
CA MET A 118 -27.07 20.14 -32.34
C MET A 118 -26.90 18.94 -31.40
N HIS A 119 -27.28 17.80 -31.96
CA HIS A 119 -27.10 16.44 -31.46
C HIS A 119 -25.61 16.10 -31.31
N GLU A 120 -25.34 15.12 -30.45
CA GLU A 120 -24.22 14.18 -30.55
C GLU A 120 -22.80 14.75 -30.58
N PHE A 121 -22.22 14.98 -29.39
CA PHE A 121 -20.81 14.65 -29.11
C PHE A 121 -20.53 14.76 -27.59
N LEU A 122 -19.67 13.88 -27.07
CA LEU A 122 -19.11 13.80 -25.69
C LEU A 122 -19.84 12.90 -24.68
N SER A 123 -19.60 11.60 -24.83
CA SER A 123 -20.09 10.50 -23.99
C SER A 123 -19.24 10.20 -22.73
N GLN A 124 -18.43 11.13 -22.21
CA GLN A 124 -17.63 10.90 -20.99
C GLN A 124 -17.66 12.01 -19.92
N THR A 125 -18.52 13.02 -20.05
CA THR A 125 -18.72 14.05 -19.01
C THR A 125 -20.20 14.16 -18.65
N ARG A 126 -20.56 13.99 -17.36
CA ARG A 126 -21.95 14.05 -16.86
C ARG A 126 -22.46 15.49 -16.83
N ILE A 127 -22.78 16.07 -17.98
CA ILE A 127 -23.36 17.43 -18.06
C ILE A 127 -24.85 17.37 -17.66
N LYS A 128 -25.27 18.14 -16.64
CA LYS A 128 -26.68 18.22 -16.18
C LYS A 128 -27.18 19.67 -16.09
N TYR A 129 -28.49 19.86 -16.26
CA TYR A 129 -29.19 21.15 -16.37
C TYR A 129 -30.13 21.39 -15.15
N GLY A 130 -30.18 22.60 -14.56
CA GLY A 130 -31.11 22.94 -13.46
C GLY A 130 -31.10 24.41 -12.98
N TYR A 131 -32.10 24.84 -12.18
CA TYR A 131 -32.17 26.17 -11.52
C TYR A 131 -31.07 26.34 -10.45
N LEU A 132 -30.74 27.57 -9.99
CA LEU A 132 -29.68 27.80 -8.97
C LEU A 132 -29.86 26.91 -7.71
N GLN A 133 -31.09 26.73 -7.23
CA GLN A 133 -31.33 25.84 -6.09
C GLN A 133 -31.08 24.37 -6.42
N ASP A 134 -31.38 23.94 -7.64
CA ASP A 134 -31.10 22.58 -8.09
C ASP A 134 -29.60 22.39 -8.31
N LEU A 135 -28.91 23.38 -8.89
CA LEU A 135 -27.45 23.39 -9.04
C LEU A 135 -26.76 23.26 -7.69
N LEU A 136 -27.19 24.03 -6.68
CA LEU A 136 -26.64 23.94 -5.34
C LEU A 136 -26.88 22.55 -4.72
N LYS A 137 -28.08 21.98 -4.89
CA LYS A 137 -28.37 20.60 -4.43
C LYS A 137 -27.56 19.54 -5.17
N TYR A 138 -27.30 19.73 -6.46
CA TYR A 138 -26.47 18.82 -7.24
C TYR A 138 -25.02 18.91 -6.83
N LEU A 139 -24.49 20.12 -6.68
CA LEU A 139 -23.16 20.37 -6.16
C LEU A 139 -22.98 19.80 -4.76
N GLU A 140 -23.95 19.98 -3.86
CA GLU A 140 -23.94 19.36 -2.52
C GLU A 140 -23.83 17.84 -2.63
N LYS A 141 -24.65 17.21 -3.45
CA LYS A 141 -24.65 15.75 -3.61
C LYS A 141 -23.37 15.22 -4.25
N ASP A 142 -22.85 15.90 -5.27
CA ASP A 142 -21.62 15.48 -5.95
C ASP A 142 -20.42 15.67 -5.03
N VAL A 143 -20.33 16.80 -4.31
CA VAL A 143 -19.33 17.03 -3.26
C VAL A 143 -19.44 15.97 -2.16
N GLU A 144 -20.64 15.59 -1.71
CA GLU A 144 -20.84 14.52 -0.74
C GLU A 144 -20.34 13.16 -1.24
N ILE A 145 -20.60 12.81 -2.50
CA ILE A 145 -20.11 11.58 -3.12
C ILE A 145 -18.58 11.58 -3.18
N TYR A 146 -17.98 12.69 -3.59
CA TYR A 146 -16.52 12.83 -3.67
C TYR A 146 -15.86 12.83 -2.29
N LEU A 147 -16.40 13.54 -1.31
CA LEU A 147 -15.94 13.47 0.07
C LEU A 147 -16.09 12.06 0.65
N ALA A 148 -17.14 11.33 0.30
CA ALA A 148 -17.30 9.92 0.69
C ALA A 148 -16.27 9.00 0.03
N GLN A 149 -15.75 9.36 -1.15
CA GLN A 149 -14.63 8.67 -1.80
C GLN A 149 -13.26 9.10 -1.25
N GLU A 150 -13.09 10.34 -0.79
CA GLU A 150 -11.88 10.83 -0.10
C GLU A 150 -11.79 10.42 1.37
N LYS A 151 -12.87 9.85 1.93
CA LYS A 151 -12.97 9.35 3.32
C LYS A 151 -12.06 8.17 3.64
N TYR A 152 -11.19 7.74 2.74
CA TYR A 152 -10.12 6.82 3.09
C TYR A 152 -9.03 7.59 3.85
N PRO A 153 -8.85 7.36 5.17
CA PRO A 153 -7.61 7.76 5.82
C PRO A 153 -6.44 7.32 4.95
N ILE A 154 -5.43 8.18 4.83
CA ILE A 154 -4.14 7.83 4.20
C ILE A 154 -3.57 6.53 4.83
N PHE A 155 -4.01 6.21 6.05
CA PHE A 155 -3.66 5.01 6.79
C PHE A 155 -4.56 3.78 6.57
N SER A 156 -5.77 3.88 5.98
CA SER A 156 -6.64 2.71 5.70
C SER A 156 -6.54 2.20 4.26
N GLY A 157 -5.88 2.93 3.38
CA GLY A 157 -5.80 2.67 1.93
C GLY A 157 -4.39 2.40 1.41
N LEU A 158 -3.41 2.08 2.26
CA LEU A 158 -2.10 1.61 1.80
C LEU A 158 -2.22 0.16 1.30
N THR A 159 -2.98 -0.05 0.23
CA THR A 159 -2.79 -1.23 -0.62
C THR A 159 -1.67 -0.92 -1.61
N LYS A 160 -0.92 -1.96 -2.00
CA LYS A 160 0.21 -1.89 -2.93
C LYS A 160 -0.05 -1.09 -4.21
N GLN A 161 -1.31 -0.88 -4.61
CA GLN A 161 -1.67 -0.24 -5.87
C GLN A 161 -1.66 1.31 -5.83
N ASP A 162 -2.02 1.95 -4.71
CA ASP A 162 -2.16 3.41 -4.68
C ASP A 162 -0.82 4.16 -4.56
N ILE A 163 0.19 3.52 -3.94
CA ILE A 163 1.58 4.00 -3.99
C ILE A 163 2.14 3.84 -5.42
N THR A 164 1.86 2.72 -6.09
CA THR A 164 2.44 2.44 -7.41
C THR A 164 1.88 3.28 -8.55
N ALA A 165 0.70 3.88 -8.42
CA ALA A 165 0.09 4.65 -9.49
C ALA A 165 0.73 6.04 -9.69
N GLN A 166 1.48 6.57 -8.72
CA GLN A 166 2.18 7.86 -8.84
C GLN A 166 3.67 7.84 -8.45
N VAL A 167 4.19 6.75 -7.88
CA VAL A 167 5.57 6.71 -7.37
C VAL A 167 6.53 6.09 -8.39
N GLY A 168 6.88 6.90 -9.39
CA GLY A 168 8.00 6.66 -10.30
C GLY A 168 9.30 7.36 -9.90
N GLN A 169 9.39 7.96 -8.70
CA GLN A 169 10.59 8.65 -8.20
C GLN A 169 10.66 8.60 -6.66
N PRO A 170 11.85 8.41 -6.06
CA PRO A 170 12.03 8.46 -4.61
C PRO A 170 11.84 9.91 -4.15
N GLN A 171 10.81 10.20 -3.35
CA GLN A 171 10.50 11.58 -2.97
C GLN A 171 11.11 11.98 -1.61
N PRO A 172 11.84 13.11 -1.53
CA PRO A 172 12.37 13.72 -0.30
C PRO A 172 11.34 14.01 0.82
N TRP A 173 10.05 13.91 0.49
CA TRP A 173 8.94 14.33 1.35
C TRP A 173 8.65 13.41 2.52
N GLY A 174 8.88 12.10 2.39
CA GLY A 174 8.74 11.17 3.51
C GLY A 174 9.71 11.50 4.64
N LEU A 175 10.97 11.78 4.29
CA LEU A 175 12.01 12.22 5.23
C LEU A 175 11.71 13.61 5.82
N PHE A 176 11.13 14.53 5.03
CA PHE A 176 10.70 15.83 5.54
C PHE A 176 9.62 15.68 6.61
N ALA A 177 8.54 14.94 6.33
CA ALA A 177 7.45 14.73 7.29
C ALA A 177 7.94 13.99 8.56
N GLU A 178 8.83 13.00 8.41
CA GLU A 178 9.41 12.30 9.55
C GLU A 178 10.33 13.21 10.38
N SER A 179 11.12 14.06 9.73
CA SER A 179 12.02 15.00 10.42
C SER A 179 11.23 15.95 11.33
N LEU A 180 10.03 16.37 10.91
CA LEU A 180 9.14 17.18 11.74
C LEU A 180 8.77 16.47 13.05
N CYS A 181 8.51 15.17 13.03
CA CYS A 181 8.16 14.42 14.25
C CYS A 181 9.25 14.46 15.35
N TYR A 182 10.51 14.73 15.00
CA TYR A 182 11.62 14.80 15.96
C TYR A 182 12.01 16.22 16.39
N LEU A 183 11.36 17.26 15.87
CA LEU A 183 11.67 18.64 16.25
C LEU A 183 10.99 19.03 17.57
N THR A 184 11.58 19.99 18.27
CA THR A 184 10.94 20.67 19.40
C THR A 184 10.17 21.89 18.89
N TYR A 185 8.91 22.01 19.29
CA TYR A 185 8.02 23.07 18.84
C TYR A 185 7.74 24.07 19.96
N PRO A 186 7.68 25.39 19.65
CA PRO A 186 7.20 26.40 20.58
C PRO A 186 5.76 26.15 21.04
N ASP A 187 5.44 26.55 22.28
CA ASP A 187 4.11 26.37 22.88
C ASP A 187 2.98 27.06 22.11
N ASN A 188 3.30 28.08 21.30
CA ASN A 188 2.32 28.83 20.52
C ASN A 188 1.99 28.20 19.16
N CYS A 189 2.56 27.06 18.78
CA CYS A 189 2.29 26.41 17.48
C CYS A 189 0.81 26.09 17.27
N ARG A 190 0.12 25.61 18.31
CA ARG A 190 -1.34 25.37 18.26
C ARG A 190 -2.12 26.66 17.98
N GLN A 191 -1.80 27.72 18.71
CA GLN A 191 -2.45 29.02 18.53
C GLN A 191 -2.19 29.58 17.13
N ARG A 192 -0.98 29.41 16.59
CA ARG A 192 -0.65 29.83 15.22
C ARG A 192 -1.47 29.08 14.17
N LEU A 193 -1.59 27.76 14.29
CA LEU A 193 -2.46 26.96 13.42
C LEU A 193 -3.92 27.45 13.51
N VAL A 194 -4.43 27.60 14.72
CA VAL A 194 -5.82 28.04 14.93
C VAL A 194 -6.07 29.42 14.35
N VAL A 195 -5.19 30.40 14.58
CA VAL A 195 -5.33 31.75 14.03
C VAL A 195 -5.29 31.72 12.50
N ALA A 196 -4.35 30.99 11.89
CA ALA A 196 -4.26 30.87 10.44
C ALA A 196 -5.52 30.22 9.83
N LEU A 197 -6.09 29.21 10.50
CA LEU A 197 -7.32 28.55 10.06
C LEU A 197 -8.57 29.39 10.36
N GLN A 198 -8.64 30.11 11.47
CA GLN A 198 -9.74 31.04 11.74
C GLN A 198 -9.76 32.17 10.71
N ASP A 199 -8.58 32.64 10.33
CA ASP A 199 -8.38 33.66 9.30
C ASP A 199 -8.85 33.19 7.93
N TYR A 200 -8.53 31.94 7.59
CA TYR A 200 -9.12 31.26 6.46
C TYR A 200 -10.64 31.18 6.68
N TYR A 201 -11.15 30.37 7.60
CA TYR A 201 -12.58 30.06 7.77
C TYR A 201 -13.46 31.14 8.42
N ARG A 202 -13.14 32.44 8.31
CA ARG A 202 -13.86 33.56 8.95
C ARG A 202 -15.40 33.55 8.78
N ASN A 203 -15.92 32.95 7.72
CA ASN A 203 -17.35 32.90 7.40
C ASN A 203 -18.04 31.54 7.66
N ARG A 204 -17.35 30.56 8.25
CA ARG A 204 -17.88 29.21 8.52
C ARG A 204 -18.10 29.01 10.02
N SER A 205 -19.31 29.30 10.50
CA SER A 205 -19.64 29.19 11.92
C SER A 205 -19.36 27.80 12.51
N GLU A 206 -19.65 26.74 11.77
CA GLU A 206 -19.40 25.35 12.20
C GLU A 206 -17.90 25.03 12.30
N THR A 207 -17.12 25.38 11.27
CA THR A 207 -15.66 25.19 11.28
C THR A 207 -14.99 26.02 12.38
N LEU A 208 -15.43 27.27 12.58
CA LEU A 208 -14.93 28.12 13.64
C LEU A 208 -15.25 27.55 15.03
N ALA A 209 -16.42 26.92 15.21
CA ALA A 209 -16.76 26.24 16.46
C ALA A 209 -15.83 25.04 16.73
N ILE A 210 -15.53 24.23 15.70
CA ILE A 210 -14.57 23.11 15.82
C ILE A 210 -13.16 23.62 16.12
N LEU A 211 -12.71 24.70 15.48
CA LEU A 211 -11.40 25.30 15.74
C LEU A 211 -11.29 25.85 17.16
N LYS A 212 -12.36 26.46 17.67
CA LYS A 212 -12.43 26.92 19.06
C LYS A 212 -12.41 25.74 20.04
N GLU A 213 -13.18 24.69 19.75
CA GLU A 213 -13.18 23.45 20.55
C GLU A 213 -11.77 22.83 20.59
N PHE A 214 -11.09 22.80 19.45
CA PHE A 214 -9.71 22.32 19.36
C PHE A 214 -8.75 23.21 20.16
N GLU A 215 -8.86 24.53 20.05
CA GLU A 215 -8.01 25.46 20.79
C GLU A 215 -8.14 25.29 22.32
N GLU A 216 -9.37 25.12 22.80
CA GLU A 216 -9.70 25.02 24.22
C GLU A 216 -9.41 23.63 24.80
N ASN A 217 -9.72 22.56 24.06
CA ASN A 217 -9.75 21.19 24.60
C ASN A 217 -8.62 20.28 24.11
N TYR A 218 -7.87 20.66 23.07
CA TYR A 218 -6.82 19.78 22.54
C TYR A 218 -5.72 19.50 23.57
N THR A 219 -5.41 18.22 23.74
CA THR A 219 -4.21 17.75 24.44
C THR A 219 -3.43 16.78 23.54
N PRO A 220 -2.10 16.69 23.67
CA PRO A 220 -1.30 15.73 22.88
C PRO A 220 -1.79 14.28 22.96
N SER A 221 -2.34 13.88 24.12
CA SER A 221 -2.96 12.56 24.33
C SER A 221 -4.19 12.28 23.48
N GLN A 222 -4.86 13.32 22.98
CA GLN A 222 -6.07 13.21 22.16
C GLN A 222 -5.78 13.36 20.67
N ALA A 223 -4.52 13.42 20.25
CA ALA A 223 -4.15 13.66 18.86
C ALA A 223 -4.83 12.70 17.89
N ILE A 224 -4.82 11.39 18.20
CA ILE A 224 -5.50 10.38 17.37
C ILE A 224 -7.01 10.65 17.30
N HIS A 225 -7.66 10.96 18.43
CA HIS A 225 -9.10 11.24 18.46
C HIS A 225 -9.46 12.40 17.53
N TRP A 226 -8.70 13.49 17.55
CA TRP A 226 -8.90 14.64 16.67
C TRP A 226 -8.61 14.31 15.20
N TYR A 227 -7.71 13.37 14.93
CA TYR A 227 -7.37 12.93 13.58
C TYR A 227 -8.43 11.98 13.02
N THR A 228 -8.99 11.08 13.83
CA THR A 228 -10.03 10.15 13.39
C THR A 228 -11.42 10.77 13.35
N ARG A 229 -11.64 11.88 14.05
CA ARG A 229 -12.88 12.64 14.00
C ARG A 229 -12.96 13.39 12.68
N ASP A 230 -14.15 13.39 12.07
CA ASP A 230 -14.44 14.18 10.88
C ASP A 230 -14.39 15.68 11.21
N THR A 231 -13.21 16.26 11.03
CA THR A 231 -12.89 17.66 11.35
C THR A 231 -12.08 18.27 10.21
N VAL A 232 -12.09 19.61 10.17
CA VAL A 232 -11.24 20.38 9.25
C VAL A 232 -9.75 20.05 9.41
N LEU A 233 -9.30 19.72 10.63
CA LEU A 233 -7.90 19.41 10.93
C LEU A 233 -7.44 18.12 10.23
N CYS A 234 -8.25 17.06 10.32
CA CYS A 234 -7.95 15.80 9.65
C CYS A 234 -7.91 15.97 8.13
N ARG A 235 -8.92 16.64 7.55
CA ARG A 235 -9.02 16.86 6.10
C ARG A 235 -7.83 17.65 5.56
N LEU A 236 -7.51 18.79 6.19
CA LEU A 236 -6.39 19.64 5.78
C LEU A 236 -5.05 18.94 5.96
N LEU A 237 -4.83 18.20 7.05
CA LEU A 237 -3.59 17.47 7.25
C LEU A 237 -3.40 16.40 6.17
N ASN A 238 -4.44 15.61 5.90
CA ASN A 238 -4.39 14.57 4.87
C ASN A 238 -4.14 15.17 3.49
N GLN A 239 -4.79 16.29 3.19
CA GLN A 239 -4.53 17.00 1.95
C GLN A 239 -3.10 17.53 1.88
N ALA A 240 -2.59 18.14 2.94
CA ALA A 240 -1.23 18.67 2.99
C ALA A 240 -0.19 17.58 2.70
N LEU A 241 -0.43 16.37 3.22
CA LEU A 241 0.40 15.20 2.96
C LEU A 241 0.30 14.74 1.49
N ARG A 242 -0.92 14.65 0.92
CA ARG A 242 -1.12 14.25 -0.49
C ARG A 242 -0.49 15.24 -1.47
N GLN A 243 -0.65 16.53 -1.20
CA GLN A 243 -0.20 17.62 -2.08
C GLN A 243 1.22 18.08 -1.79
N GLN A 244 1.87 17.53 -0.76
CA GLN A 244 3.21 17.94 -0.36
C GLN A 244 3.28 19.45 -0.08
N ASN A 245 2.30 19.95 0.66
CA ASN A 245 2.24 21.36 1.05
C ASN A 245 3.12 21.58 2.30
N SER A 246 4.37 22.00 2.10
CA SER A 246 5.36 22.15 3.18
C SER A 246 4.92 23.18 4.21
N GLU A 247 4.29 24.27 3.76
CA GLU A 247 3.86 25.36 4.64
C GLU A 247 2.75 24.89 5.58
N LEU A 248 1.76 24.19 5.05
CA LEU A 248 0.67 23.63 5.84
C LEU A 248 1.19 22.51 6.76
N LEU A 249 2.10 21.65 6.27
CA LEU A 249 2.74 20.62 7.09
C LEU A 249 3.59 21.21 8.23
N LEU A 250 4.25 22.35 8.02
CA LEU A 250 4.99 23.07 9.07
C LEU A 250 4.05 23.63 10.14
N LEU A 251 2.85 24.08 9.78
CA LEU A 251 1.83 24.50 10.75
C LEU A 251 1.26 23.31 11.53
N PHE A 252 1.08 22.16 10.86
CA PHE A 252 0.66 20.91 11.49
C PHE A 252 1.78 20.15 12.20
N ALA A 253 3.01 20.65 12.18
CA ALA A 253 4.17 19.87 12.58
C ALA A 253 4.15 19.44 14.06
N PHE A 254 3.65 20.29 14.96
CA PHE A 254 3.42 19.92 16.37
C PHE A 254 2.36 18.81 16.50
N TYR A 255 1.32 18.86 15.68
CA TYR A 255 0.22 17.90 15.67
C TYR A 255 0.66 16.56 15.08
N LEU A 256 1.48 16.57 14.02
CA LEU A 256 2.14 15.39 13.48
C LEU A 256 3.07 14.72 14.50
N ARG A 257 3.83 15.51 15.27
CA ARG A 257 4.62 15.00 16.39
C ARG A 257 3.74 14.37 17.44
N ASP A 258 2.69 15.04 17.89
CA ASP A 258 1.77 14.50 18.88
C ASP A 258 1.08 13.22 18.40
N LEU A 259 0.68 13.15 17.12
CA LEU A 259 0.21 11.94 16.47
C LEU A 259 1.26 10.83 16.51
N SER A 260 2.51 11.13 16.13
CA SER A 260 3.60 10.16 16.15
C SER A 260 3.90 9.64 17.57
N ILE A 261 3.79 10.50 18.58
CA ILE A 261 3.99 10.14 19.99
C ILE A 261 2.79 9.36 20.52
N ALA A 262 1.56 9.72 20.14
CA ALA A 262 0.35 9.00 20.48
C ALA A 262 0.33 7.60 19.84
N THR A 263 0.92 7.44 18.65
CA THR A 263 1.21 6.14 18.01
C THR A 263 2.46 5.45 18.56
N ILE A 264 3.08 5.97 19.63
CA ILE A 264 4.19 5.31 20.35
C ILE A 264 3.81 5.02 21.82
N ARG A 265 2.91 5.82 22.42
CA ARG A 265 2.38 5.57 23.78
C ARG A 265 1.23 4.56 23.73
N PRO A 266 1.21 3.56 24.62
CA PRO A 266 0.14 2.57 24.67
C PRO A 266 -1.11 3.20 25.29
N PHE A 267 -2.08 3.62 24.48
CA PHE A 267 -3.45 3.81 24.94
C PHE A 267 -4.17 2.47 24.95
N SER A 268 -4.80 2.19 26.09
CA SER A 268 -5.16 0.85 26.57
C SER A 268 -6.67 0.64 26.73
N GLU A 269 -7.52 1.22 25.89
CA GLU A 269 -8.98 1.10 26.07
C GLU A 269 -9.78 0.66 24.83
N ASP A 270 -9.26 0.84 23.61
CA ASP A 270 -9.89 0.29 22.39
C ASP A 270 -8.95 -0.67 21.67
N LEU A 271 -9.27 -1.96 21.76
CA LEU A 271 -8.52 -3.05 21.13
C LEU A 271 -8.41 -2.85 19.60
N ASN A 272 -9.46 -2.36 18.95
CA ASN A 272 -9.46 -2.15 17.50
C ASN A 272 -8.46 -1.07 17.09
N CYS A 273 -8.32 -0.01 17.89
CA CYS A 273 -7.31 1.02 17.64
C CYS A 273 -5.89 0.46 17.76
N VAL A 274 -5.63 -0.41 18.73
CA VAL A 274 -4.29 -1.02 18.94
C VAL A 274 -3.92 -1.94 17.77
N ILE A 275 -4.89 -2.72 17.26
CA ILE A 275 -4.70 -3.58 16.08
C ILE A 275 -4.43 -2.73 14.83
N ASN A 276 -5.26 -1.72 14.56
CA ASN A 276 -5.11 -0.83 13.41
C ASN A 276 -3.75 -0.11 13.40
N ILE A 277 -3.23 0.31 14.56
CA ILE A 277 -1.89 0.91 14.66
C ILE A 277 -0.80 -0.13 14.34
N GLY A 278 -0.99 -1.37 14.77
CA GLY A 278 -0.13 -2.50 14.40
C GLY A 278 -0.06 -2.68 12.88
N ASP A 279 -1.20 -2.66 12.21
CA ASP A 279 -1.32 -2.80 10.74
C ASP A 279 -0.62 -1.65 10.00
N ILE A 280 -0.84 -0.41 10.45
CA ILE A 280 -0.21 0.78 9.89
C ILE A 280 1.32 0.65 9.93
N HIS A 281 1.86 0.18 11.06
CA HIS A 281 3.30 0.01 11.19
C HIS A 281 3.85 -1.18 10.41
N GLU A 282 3.08 -2.25 10.17
CA GLU A 282 3.50 -3.32 9.25
C GLU A 282 3.61 -2.79 7.82
N ASN A 283 2.59 -2.05 7.35
CA ASN A 283 2.55 -1.47 6.02
C ASN A 283 3.68 -0.45 5.80
N LEU A 284 3.94 0.42 6.79
CA LEU A 284 5.07 1.33 6.76
C LEU A 284 6.40 0.57 6.72
N GLY A 285 6.54 -0.50 7.49
CA GLY A 285 7.73 -1.34 7.47
C GLY A 285 8.01 -1.92 6.07
N ALA A 286 6.99 -2.46 5.42
CA ALA A 286 7.08 -2.98 4.05
C ALA A 286 7.42 -1.88 3.04
N PHE A 287 6.76 -0.72 3.11
CA PHE A 287 7.04 0.42 2.25
C PHE A 287 8.51 0.89 2.36
N TYR A 288 9.02 1.02 3.59
CA TYR A 288 10.42 1.42 3.78
C TYR A 288 11.40 0.39 3.24
N TYR A 289 11.09 -0.90 3.36
CA TYR A 289 11.98 -1.96 2.88
C TYR A 289 11.92 -2.14 1.36
N GLU A 290 10.72 -2.32 0.79
CA GLU A 290 10.53 -2.64 -0.62
C GLU A 290 10.75 -1.41 -1.51
N ASP A 291 10.16 -0.26 -1.15
CA ASP A 291 10.10 0.90 -2.03
C ASP A 291 11.23 1.90 -1.79
N LEU A 292 11.59 2.14 -0.52
CA LEU A 292 12.62 3.10 -0.16
C LEU A 292 13.99 2.49 0.12
N GLN A 293 14.08 1.16 0.23
CA GLN A 293 15.31 0.42 0.54
C GLN A 293 15.97 0.89 1.86
N ASP A 294 15.19 1.46 2.78
CA ASP A 294 15.62 1.88 4.12
C ASP A 294 15.41 0.75 5.13
N ARG A 295 16.45 -0.05 5.31
CA ARG A 295 16.48 -1.18 6.24
C ARG A 295 16.27 -0.75 7.69
N TYR A 296 16.79 0.41 8.11
CA TYR A 296 16.73 0.85 9.49
C TYR A 296 15.30 1.22 9.88
N LEU A 297 14.65 2.00 9.03
CA LEU A 297 13.30 2.50 9.29
C LEU A 297 12.26 1.38 9.14
N ALA A 298 12.46 0.46 8.20
CA ALA A 298 11.67 -0.77 8.10
C ALA A 298 11.70 -1.58 9.41
N ILE A 299 12.90 -1.86 9.96
CA ILE A 299 13.04 -2.58 11.23
C ILE A 299 12.34 -1.85 12.38
N LYS A 300 12.43 -0.51 12.43
CA LYS A 300 11.77 0.29 13.45
C LYS A 300 10.26 0.12 13.40
N HIS A 301 9.67 0.19 12.21
CA HIS A 301 8.23 0.04 12.03
C HIS A 301 7.75 -1.39 12.32
N TYR A 302 8.48 -2.41 11.88
CA TYR A 302 8.17 -3.79 12.29
C TYR A 302 8.27 -4.02 13.81
N ASN A 303 9.20 -3.36 14.50
CA ASN A 303 9.24 -3.40 15.97
C ASN A 303 8.01 -2.76 16.62
N LEU A 304 7.55 -1.63 16.09
CA LEU A 304 6.34 -0.97 16.59
C LEU A 304 5.12 -1.86 16.36
N SER A 305 4.95 -2.41 15.16
CA SER A 305 3.87 -3.35 14.84
C SER A 305 3.83 -4.52 15.83
N ILE A 306 4.97 -5.20 16.05
CA ILE A 306 5.10 -6.29 17.03
C ILE A 306 4.69 -5.86 18.45
N ASN A 307 5.12 -4.67 18.88
CA ASN A 307 4.80 -4.17 20.22
C ASN A 307 3.31 -3.92 20.38
N TYR A 308 2.66 -3.34 19.37
CA TYR A 308 1.22 -3.11 19.35
C TYR A 308 0.43 -4.42 19.36
N CYS A 309 0.79 -5.39 18.51
CA CYS A 309 0.15 -6.70 18.54
C CYS A 309 0.33 -7.41 19.90
N LYS A 310 1.50 -7.29 20.54
CA LYS A 310 1.74 -7.85 21.89
C LYS A 310 0.95 -7.14 22.99
N ILE A 311 0.64 -5.85 22.83
CA ILE A 311 -0.24 -5.12 23.75
C ILE A 311 -1.68 -5.61 23.56
N ALA A 312 -2.14 -5.74 22.32
CA ALA A 312 -3.47 -6.28 21.98
C ALA A 312 -3.66 -7.70 22.55
N LEU A 313 -2.66 -8.58 22.41
CA LEU A 313 -2.67 -9.93 23.00
C LEU A 313 -2.70 -9.94 24.54
N LYS A 314 -2.41 -8.83 25.23
CA LYS A 314 -2.49 -8.74 26.70
C LYS A 314 -3.83 -8.22 27.19
N SER A 315 -4.53 -7.41 26.41
CA SER A 315 -5.89 -6.97 26.73
C SER A 315 -6.84 -8.15 26.55
N ARG A 316 -7.38 -8.71 27.63
CA ARG A 316 -8.22 -9.93 27.66
C ARG A 316 -9.62 -9.78 27.00
N ALA A 317 -9.72 -9.00 25.93
CA ALA A 317 -10.96 -8.56 25.31
C ALA A 317 -11.04 -8.90 23.80
N TYR A 318 -10.20 -9.81 23.30
CA TYR A 318 -10.18 -10.26 21.91
C TYR A 318 -10.89 -11.60 21.74
N ASP A 319 -11.42 -11.85 20.55
CA ASP A 319 -11.89 -13.18 20.17
C ASP A 319 -10.76 -14.09 19.67
N GLU A 320 -11.05 -15.38 19.50
CA GLU A 320 -10.03 -16.36 19.07
C GLU A 320 -9.51 -16.11 17.64
N CYS A 321 -10.28 -15.44 16.78
CA CYS A 321 -9.87 -15.10 15.40
C CYS A 321 -8.91 -13.91 15.41
N GLU A 322 -9.16 -12.92 16.26
CA GLU A 322 -8.27 -11.78 16.50
C GLU A 322 -6.95 -12.24 17.13
N GLU A 323 -6.98 -13.20 18.06
CA GLU A 323 -5.76 -13.79 18.62
C GLU A 323 -4.90 -14.46 17.54
N GLU A 324 -5.52 -15.26 16.66
CA GLU A 324 -4.84 -15.90 15.53
C GLU A 324 -4.21 -14.85 14.59
N TYR A 325 -4.97 -13.81 14.25
CA TYR A 325 -4.50 -12.70 13.42
C TYR A 325 -3.28 -12.00 14.01
N LEU A 326 -3.31 -11.69 15.31
CA LEU A 326 -2.21 -11.02 15.99
C LEU A 326 -0.96 -11.90 16.08
N LEU A 327 -1.11 -13.20 16.30
CA LEU A 327 0.00 -14.14 16.28
C LEU A 327 0.65 -14.23 14.88
N ARG A 328 -0.17 -14.21 13.82
CA ARG A 328 0.31 -14.17 12.44
C ARG A 328 1.11 -12.92 12.15
N MET A 329 0.58 -11.75 12.50
CA MET A 329 1.25 -10.47 12.30
C MET A 329 2.60 -10.45 13.01
N ILE A 330 2.65 -10.87 14.27
CA ILE A 330 3.92 -10.91 15.03
C ILE A 330 4.91 -11.85 14.34
N SER A 331 4.47 -13.05 13.93
CA SER A 331 5.31 -14.02 13.21
C SER A 331 5.89 -13.41 11.94
N ARG A 332 5.06 -12.78 11.10
CA ARG A 332 5.48 -12.18 9.82
C ARG A 332 6.42 -11.00 10.02
N ASN A 333 6.14 -10.11 10.96
CA ASN A 333 7.02 -8.98 11.25
C ASN A 333 8.41 -9.42 11.74
N TYR A 334 8.51 -10.54 12.49
CA TYR A 334 9.82 -11.11 12.84
C TYR A 334 10.53 -11.77 11.65
N GLU A 335 9.79 -12.43 10.76
CA GLU A 335 10.31 -12.99 9.51
C GLU A 335 10.88 -11.89 8.59
N GLN A 336 10.15 -10.79 8.39
CA GLN A 336 10.64 -9.64 7.62
C GLN A 336 11.94 -9.06 8.20
N LYS A 337 12.01 -8.94 9.53
CA LYS A 337 13.25 -8.51 10.21
C LYS A 337 14.41 -9.49 10.02
N MET A 338 14.12 -10.79 9.98
CA MET A 338 15.11 -11.82 9.71
C MET A 338 15.69 -11.65 8.29
N GLU A 339 14.86 -11.36 7.30
CA GLU A 339 15.27 -11.15 5.91
C GLU A 339 16.12 -9.89 5.73
N ILE A 340 15.68 -8.76 6.31
CA ILE A 340 16.39 -7.48 6.25
C ILE A 340 17.81 -7.59 6.82
N LEU A 341 17.98 -8.38 7.89
CA LEU A 341 19.23 -8.56 8.60
C LEU A 341 19.98 -9.83 8.18
N SER A 342 19.79 -10.26 6.93
CA SER A 342 20.45 -11.43 6.33
C SER A 342 21.98 -11.44 6.51
N ASP A 343 22.61 -10.26 6.54
CA ASP A 343 24.05 -10.09 6.74
C ASP A 343 24.53 -10.39 8.18
N ASN A 344 23.64 -10.32 9.18
CA ASN A 344 23.96 -10.57 10.59
C ASN A 344 23.38 -11.91 11.06
N VAL A 345 24.20 -12.95 11.00
CA VAL A 345 23.81 -14.34 11.33
C VAL A 345 23.18 -14.48 12.72
N GLU A 346 23.70 -13.78 13.73
CA GLU A 346 23.21 -13.88 15.11
C GLU A 346 21.82 -13.24 15.26
N GLN A 347 21.62 -12.04 14.69
CA GLN A 347 20.34 -11.35 14.72
C GLN A 347 19.30 -12.06 13.85
N ARG A 348 19.70 -12.57 12.69
CA ARG A 348 18.88 -13.39 11.80
C ARG A 348 18.33 -14.60 12.55
N LYS A 349 19.21 -15.37 13.21
CA LYS A 349 18.81 -16.52 14.01
C LYS A 349 17.87 -16.13 15.16
N LYS A 350 18.18 -15.03 15.87
CA LYS A 350 17.33 -14.53 16.96
C LYS A 350 15.91 -14.21 16.48
N TYR A 351 15.76 -13.49 15.38
CA TYR A 351 14.44 -13.11 14.86
C TYR A 351 13.70 -14.29 14.23
N GLY A 352 14.39 -15.19 13.53
CA GLY A 352 13.79 -16.42 13.03
C GLY A 352 13.22 -17.30 14.16
N LEU A 353 13.93 -17.44 15.28
CA LEU A 353 13.42 -18.17 16.45
C LEU A 353 12.16 -17.53 17.07
N GLU A 354 12.09 -16.20 17.14
CA GLU A 354 10.87 -15.52 17.58
C GLU A 354 9.74 -15.68 16.56
N ALA A 355 10.01 -15.60 15.26
CA ALA A 355 9.00 -15.85 14.21
C ALA A 355 8.41 -17.26 14.34
N ILE A 356 9.26 -18.28 14.47
CA ILE A 356 8.86 -19.68 14.66
C ILE A 356 8.00 -19.85 15.92
N LYS A 357 8.38 -19.19 17.02
CA LYS A 357 7.62 -19.26 18.28
C LYS A 357 6.18 -18.77 18.11
N PHE A 358 5.97 -17.62 17.48
CA PHE A 358 4.63 -17.07 17.26
C PHE A 358 3.87 -17.85 16.17
N GLY A 359 4.54 -18.29 15.11
CA GLY A 359 3.93 -19.15 14.09
C GLY A 359 3.46 -20.50 14.64
N LYS A 360 4.21 -21.14 15.56
CA LYS A 360 3.77 -22.39 16.22
C LYS A 360 2.55 -22.17 17.12
N LEU A 361 2.41 -20.98 17.72
CA LEU A 361 1.21 -20.61 18.49
C LEU A 361 0.00 -20.41 17.56
N GLU A 362 0.17 -19.68 16.46
CA GLU A 362 -0.84 -19.50 15.41
C GLU A 362 -1.33 -20.87 14.90
N TRP A 363 -0.41 -21.73 14.47
CA TRP A 363 -0.74 -23.06 13.96
C TRP A 363 -1.50 -23.91 14.99
N LYS A 364 -1.06 -23.91 16.25
CA LYS A 364 -1.73 -24.66 17.32
C LYS A 364 -3.16 -24.19 17.56
N MET A 365 -3.46 -22.91 17.30
CA MET A 365 -4.83 -22.39 17.39
C MET A 365 -5.68 -22.86 16.22
N MET A 366 -5.16 -22.76 14.99
CA MET A 366 -5.84 -23.26 13.79
C MET A 366 -6.20 -24.75 13.91
N MET A 367 -5.27 -25.57 14.41
CA MET A 367 -5.49 -27.01 14.61
C MET A 367 -6.53 -27.37 15.68
N LYS A 368 -7.08 -26.41 16.43
CA LYS A 368 -8.24 -26.66 17.31
C LYS A 368 -9.57 -26.54 16.57
N LYS A 369 -9.61 -25.87 15.41
CA LYS A 369 -10.80 -25.59 14.60
C LYS A 369 -10.64 -26.25 13.24
N LEU A 370 -10.73 -27.58 13.22
CA LEU A 370 -10.50 -28.37 12.02
C LEU A 370 -11.76 -28.42 11.12
N ASP A 371 -12.04 -27.30 10.46
CA ASP A 371 -12.92 -27.24 9.29
C ASP A 371 -12.07 -27.24 8.00
N SER A 372 -12.61 -27.75 6.88
CA SER A 372 -11.84 -27.97 5.65
C SER A 372 -11.16 -26.71 5.05
N CYS A 373 -11.69 -25.50 5.32
CA CYS A 373 -11.08 -24.24 4.88
C CYS A 373 -9.86 -23.84 5.74
N GLU A 374 -9.84 -24.19 7.02
CA GLU A 374 -8.77 -23.86 7.97
C GLU A 374 -7.54 -24.77 7.79
N VAL A 375 -7.73 -25.95 7.20
CA VAL A 375 -6.65 -26.89 6.90
C VAL A 375 -5.60 -26.32 5.94
N SER A 376 -6.04 -25.66 4.86
CA SER A 376 -5.10 -25.04 3.90
C SER A 376 -4.27 -23.94 4.57
N ARG A 377 -4.90 -23.12 5.40
CA ARG A 377 -4.23 -22.05 6.15
C ARG A 377 -3.24 -22.60 7.18
N ALA A 378 -3.61 -23.69 7.86
CA ALA A 378 -2.72 -24.39 8.79
C ALA A 378 -1.51 -24.99 8.06
N ALA A 379 -1.71 -25.59 6.88
CA ALA A 379 -0.63 -26.14 6.05
C ALA A 379 0.34 -25.04 5.57
N GLU A 380 -0.18 -23.91 5.11
CA GLU A 380 0.60 -22.72 4.74
C GLU A 380 1.40 -22.16 5.92
N CYS A 381 0.80 -22.14 7.11
CA CYS A 381 1.49 -21.69 8.32
C CYS A 381 2.69 -22.59 8.66
N ILE A 382 2.55 -23.92 8.62
CA ILE A 382 3.67 -24.85 8.86
C ILE A 382 4.71 -24.74 7.75
N HIS A 383 4.30 -24.60 6.49
CA HIS A 383 5.22 -24.43 5.37
C HIS A 383 6.11 -23.20 5.58
N ARG A 384 5.52 -22.07 6.00
CA ARG A 384 6.24 -20.84 6.35
C ARG A 384 7.22 -21.07 7.50
N ILE A 385 6.81 -21.79 8.54
CA ILE A 385 7.70 -22.17 9.66
C ILE A 385 8.90 -22.97 9.14
N GLY A 386 8.68 -23.95 8.24
CA GLY A 386 9.75 -24.74 7.63
C GLY A 386 10.74 -23.88 6.83
N SER A 387 10.24 -22.91 6.07
CA SER A 387 11.08 -21.94 5.34
C SER A 387 11.95 -21.09 6.27
N ILE A 388 11.37 -20.61 7.38
CA ILE A 388 12.11 -19.85 8.39
C ILE A 388 13.18 -20.74 9.05
N GLU A 389 12.82 -21.98 9.43
CA GLU A 389 13.74 -22.96 10.03
C GLU A 389 14.92 -23.27 9.09
N GLU A 390 14.66 -23.47 7.80
CA GLU A 390 15.68 -23.64 6.76
C GLU A 390 16.58 -22.39 6.65
N GLY A 391 15.97 -21.19 6.62
CA GLY A 391 16.66 -19.92 6.54
C GLY A 391 17.63 -19.66 7.70
N ILE A 392 17.36 -20.20 8.89
CA ILE A 392 18.25 -20.11 10.07
C ILE A 392 19.07 -21.38 10.32
N SER A 393 19.15 -22.28 9.32
CA SER A 393 19.94 -23.52 9.33
C SER A 393 19.50 -24.56 10.36
N LEU A 394 18.22 -24.62 10.70
CA LEU A 394 17.59 -25.67 11.51
C LEU A 394 16.97 -26.76 10.61
N TYR A 395 17.81 -27.38 9.79
CA TYR A 395 17.39 -28.28 8.70
C TYR A 395 16.54 -29.48 9.16
N ASP A 396 16.87 -30.09 10.31
CA ASP A 396 16.07 -31.22 10.84
C ASP A 396 14.65 -30.80 11.18
N GLN A 397 14.47 -29.58 11.70
CA GLN A 397 13.16 -29.04 12.07
C GLN A 397 12.39 -28.66 10.80
N ALA A 398 13.06 -28.00 9.85
CA ALA A 398 12.48 -27.65 8.56
C ALA A 398 11.93 -28.90 7.84
N LEU A 399 12.67 -30.02 7.88
CA LEU A 399 12.19 -31.30 7.33
C LEU A 399 10.93 -31.82 8.02
N VAL A 400 10.85 -31.71 9.35
CA VAL A 400 9.64 -32.09 10.09
C VAL A 400 8.48 -31.22 9.64
N SER A 401 8.64 -29.89 9.60
CA SER A 401 7.61 -28.98 9.15
C SER A 401 7.16 -29.26 7.72
N TYR A 402 8.06 -29.40 6.74
CA TYR A 402 7.69 -29.69 5.36
C TYR A 402 6.99 -31.04 5.19
N LYS A 403 7.40 -32.07 5.93
CA LYS A 403 6.71 -33.38 5.90
C LYS A 403 5.33 -33.29 6.53
N THR A 404 5.18 -32.60 7.66
CA THR A 404 3.86 -32.37 8.27
C THR A 404 2.94 -31.59 7.34
N THR A 405 3.46 -30.60 6.61
CA THR A 405 2.69 -29.91 5.56
C THR A 405 2.22 -30.88 4.47
N LEU A 406 3.07 -31.80 4.00
CA LEU A 406 2.68 -32.81 3.00
C LEU A 406 1.62 -33.78 3.55
N GLU A 407 1.76 -34.24 4.79
CA GLU A 407 0.78 -35.12 5.43
C GLU A 407 -0.61 -34.45 5.50
N ILE A 408 -0.65 -33.16 5.83
CA ILE A 408 -1.90 -32.38 5.82
C ILE A 408 -2.46 -32.27 4.40
N TYR A 409 -1.62 -32.05 3.39
CA TYR A 409 -2.08 -32.00 2.00
C TYR A 409 -2.58 -33.35 1.46
N ASP A 410 -1.99 -34.46 1.89
CA ASP A 410 -2.40 -35.81 1.52
C ASP A 410 -3.73 -36.22 2.19
N GLU A 411 -3.97 -35.81 3.43
CA GLU A 411 -5.20 -36.13 4.18
C GLU A 411 -6.43 -35.36 3.68
N TYR A 412 -6.25 -34.18 3.08
CA TYR A 412 -7.33 -33.31 2.63
C TYR A 412 -7.29 -33.16 1.10
N GLU A 413 -7.98 -34.09 0.42
CA GLU A 413 -8.07 -34.18 -1.05
C GLU A 413 -8.32 -32.82 -1.71
N GLY A 414 -7.41 -32.38 -2.60
CA GLY A 414 -7.69 -31.32 -3.57
C GLY A 414 -6.75 -30.11 -3.61
N LEU A 415 -5.58 -30.15 -2.96
CA LEU A 415 -4.64 -29.03 -2.95
C LEU A 415 -3.59 -29.13 -4.07
N SER A 416 -3.03 -27.98 -4.44
CA SER A 416 -2.35 -27.77 -5.72
C SER A 416 -1.12 -28.67 -5.92
N MET A 417 -1.09 -29.46 -7.01
CA MET A 417 0.08 -30.26 -7.44
C MET A 417 1.38 -29.45 -7.51
N THR A 418 1.29 -28.12 -7.69
CA THR A 418 2.44 -27.21 -7.69
C THR A 418 3.07 -27.04 -6.31
N VAL A 419 2.26 -27.03 -5.25
CA VAL A 419 2.72 -26.82 -3.87
C VAL A 419 3.42 -28.08 -3.37
N GLU A 420 2.85 -29.25 -3.63
CA GLU A 420 3.48 -30.55 -3.32
C GLU A 420 4.83 -30.71 -4.02
N ALA A 421 4.92 -30.35 -5.30
CA ALA A 421 6.18 -30.38 -6.05
C ALA A 421 7.24 -29.45 -5.43
N THR A 422 6.81 -28.27 -4.97
CA THR A 422 7.69 -27.29 -4.31
C THR A 422 8.22 -27.84 -2.98
N LEU A 423 7.35 -28.37 -2.13
CA LEU A 423 7.71 -29.00 -0.85
C LEU A 423 8.68 -30.18 -1.04
N CYS A 424 8.42 -31.05 -2.01
CA CYS A 424 9.32 -32.16 -2.33
C CYS A 424 10.69 -31.66 -2.79
N GLY A 425 10.73 -30.55 -3.54
CA GLY A 425 11.97 -29.88 -3.93
C GLY A 425 12.78 -29.38 -2.74
N CYS A 426 12.15 -28.67 -1.79
CA CYS A 426 12.78 -28.19 -0.56
C CYS A 426 13.33 -29.33 0.29
N ILE A 427 12.53 -30.39 0.51
CA ILE A 427 12.96 -31.58 1.27
C ILE A 427 14.16 -32.24 0.60
N ALA A 428 14.12 -32.41 -0.74
CA ALA A 428 15.21 -33.02 -1.48
C ALA A 428 16.51 -32.22 -1.38
N LEU A 429 16.45 -30.89 -1.47
CA LEU A 429 17.61 -30.01 -1.34
C LEU A 429 18.25 -30.14 0.04
N ILE A 430 17.46 -30.15 1.11
CA ILE A 430 17.98 -30.35 2.47
C ILE A 430 18.72 -31.68 2.59
N TYR A 431 18.14 -32.77 2.09
CA TYR A 431 18.82 -34.07 2.10
C TYR A 431 20.10 -34.09 1.27
N LEU A 432 20.11 -33.38 0.14
CA LEU A 432 21.21 -33.40 -0.82
C LEU A 432 22.40 -32.53 -0.41
N GLU A 433 22.15 -31.39 0.23
CA GLU A 433 23.15 -30.35 0.53
C GLU A 433 23.57 -30.32 2.00
N HIS A 434 22.70 -30.72 2.92
CA HIS A 434 22.94 -30.54 4.36
C HIS A 434 23.03 -31.86 5.14
N ILE A 435 22.29 -32.90 4.73
CA ILE A 435 22.29 -34.22 5.40
C ILE A 435 23.15 -35.24 4.63
N GLU A 436 23.49 -34.94 3.37
CA GLU A 436 24.24 -35.81 2.45
C GLU A 436 23.59 -37.20 2.20
N ASN A 437 22.26 -37.30 2.40
CA ASN A 437 21.49 -38.51 2.14
C ASN A 437 20.95 -38.50 0.71
N CYS A 438 21.78 -38.95 -0.24
CA CYS A 438 21.45 -38.95 -1.66
C CYS A 438 20.26 -39.85 -2.01
N ASP A 439 20.04 -40.96 -1.28
CA ASP A 439 18.90 -41.86 -1.51
C ASP A 439 17.57 -41.19 -1.12
N ALA A 440 17.53 -40.51 0.02
CA ALA A 440 16.38 -39.73 0.44
C ALA A 440 16.13 -38.55 -0.50
N ALA A 441 17.19 -37.83 -0.90
CA ALA A 441 17.10 -36.75 -1.87
C ALA A 441 16.52 -37.24 -3.21
N LEU A 442 17.00 -38.38 -3.72
CA LEU A 442 16.50 -38.99 -4.95
C LEU A 442 15.01 -39.35 -4.84
N LYS A 443 14.59 -39.95 -3.73
CA LYS A 443 13.18 -40.29 -3.49
C LYS A 443 12.27 -39.05 -3.64
N TYR A 444 12.60 -37.94 -2.98
CA TYR A 444 11.77 -36.74 -3.05
C TYR A 444 11.89 -36.01 -4.40
N LYS A 445 13.05 -36.05 -5.07
CA LYS A 445 13.18 -35.54 -6.44
C LYS A 445 12.35 -36.32 -7.44
N LEU A 446 12.22 -37.64 -7.30
CA LEU A 446 11.37 -38.44 -8.17
C LEU A 446 9.89 -38.09 -7.99
N ILE A 447 9.42 -37.90 -6.75
CA ILE A 447 8.05 -37.45 -6.46
C ILE A 447 7.81 -36.06 -7.06
N GLN A 448 8.72 -35.12 -6.86
CA GLN A 448 8.67 -33.78 -7.46
C GLN A 448 8.56 -33.87 -9.00
N HIS A 449 9.40 -34.69 -9.61
CA HIS A 449 9.44 -34.88 -11.06
C HIS A 449 8.12 -35.44 -11.60
N GLU A 450 7.53 -36.43 -10.93
CA GLU A 450 6.24 -37.01 -11.31
C GLU A 450 5.12 -35.96 -11.28
N LYS A 451 5.06 -35.14 -10.22
CA LYS A 451 4.07 -34.05 -10.09
C LYS A 451 4.25 -33.01 -11.19
N GLN A 452 5.49 -32.60 -11.48
CA GLN A 452 5.80 -31.65 -12.57
C GLN A 452 5.47 -32.23 -13.96
N LEU A 453 5.68 -33.53 -14.17
CA LEU A 453 5.31 -34.22 -15.41
C LEU A 453 3.78 -34.23 -15.61
N ASN A 454 3.01 -34.46 -14.54
CA ASN A 454 1.55 -34.40 -14.61
C ASN A 454 1.05 -32.98 -14.93
N ILE A 455 1.64 -31.96 -14.30
CA ILE A 455 1.37 -30.55 -14.64
C ILE A 455 1.66 -30.29 -16.12
N TYR A 456 2.81 -30.76 -16.64
CA TYR A 456 3.14 -30.63 -18.06
C TYR A 456 2.12 -31.30 -18.98
N LYS A 457 1.70 -32.53 -18.68
CA LYS A 457 0.70 -33.26 -19.47
C LYS A 457 -0.62 -32.47 -19.53
N THR A 458 -1.10 -31.97 -18.40
CA THR A 458 -2.33 -31.15 -18.36
C THR A 458 -2.18 -29.83 -19.12
N ALA A 459 -1.00 -29.20 -19.10
CA ALA A 459 -0.73 -27.97 -19.85
C ALA A 459 -0.63 -28.20 -21.36
N ALA A 460 -0.12 -29.37 -21.79
CA ALA A 460 -0.02 -29.74 -23.21
C ALA A 460 -1.40 -29.85 -23.89
N ASP A 461 -2.44 -30.18 -23.13
CA ASP A 461 -3.81 -30.33 -23.64
C ASP A 461 -4.57 -29.00 -23.79
N THR A 462 -4.05 -27.88 -23.24
CA THR A 462 -4.82 -26.62 -23.14
C THR A 462 -4.40 -25.53 -24.14
N ASN A 463 -3.09 -25.33 -24.41
CA ASN A 463 -2.58 -24.40 -25.43
C ASN A 463 -1.06 -24.58 -25.70
N GLU A 464 -0.58 -24.26 -26.90
CA GLU A 464 0.84 -24.32 -27.30
C GLU A 464 1.76 -23.44 -26.43
N GLY A 465 1.29 -22.24 -26.04
CA GLY A 465 2.06 -21.32 -25.18
C GLY A 465 2.28 -21.85 -23.76
N ALA A 466 1.25 -22.46 -23.16
CA ALA A 466 1.32 -23.09 -21.84
C ALA A 466 2.21 -24.35 -21.88
N SER A 467 2.14 -25.11 -22.97
CA SER A 467 3.03 -26.25 -23.24
C SER A 467 4.50 -25.84 -23.25
N ALA A 468 4.86 -24.76 -23.94
CA ALA A 468 6.26 -24.31 -24.05
C ALA A 468 6.86 -23.81 -22.72
N PHE A 469 6.05 -23.24 -21.83
CA PHE A 469 6.46 -22.86 -20.47
C PHE A 469 6.65 -24.11 -19.58
N ALA A 470 5.70 -25.04 -19.61
CA ALA A 470 5.76 -26.26 -18.85
C ALA A 470 6.94 -27.18 -19.26
N LYS A 471 7.34 -27.18 -20.54
CA LYS A 471 8.59 -27.84 -21.00
C LYS A 471 9.83 -27.29 -20.31
N GLY A 472 9.88 -25.97 -20.06
CA GLY A 472 10.99 -25.34 -19.35
C GLY A 472 11.09 -25.81 -17.89
N ILE A 473 9.97 -25.92 -17.20
CA ILE A 473 9.91 -26.45 -15.82
C ILE A 473 10.33 -27.92 -15.79
N LEU A 474 9.83 -28.74 -16.72
CA LEU A 474 10.19 -30.15 -16.81
C LEU A 474 11.67 -30.34 -17.15
N ALA A 475 12.26 -29.48 -17.99
CA ALA A 475 13.69 -29.50 -18.30
C ALA A 475 14.55 -29.28 -17.05
N ILE A 476 14.19 -28.30 -16.21
CA ILE A 476 14.87 -28.04 -14.93
C ILE A 476 14.77 -29.26 -14.02
N SER A 477 13.60 -29.91 -13.95
CA SER A 477 13.39 -31.14 -13.18
C SER A 477 14.34 -32.27 -13.59
N HIS A 478 14.52 -32.48 -14.89
CA HIS A 478 15.47 -33.47 -15.41
C HIS A 478 16.92 -33.11 -15.06
N GLU A 479 17.28 -31.83 -15.11
CA GLU A 479 18.62 -31.37 -14.70
C GLU A 479 18.89 -31.62 -13.21
N GLU A 480 17.91 -31.32 -12.35
CA GLU A 480 17.99 -31.58 -10.91
C GLU A 480 18.13 -33.07 -10.59
N LEU A 481 17.38 -33.94 -11.28
CA LEU A 481 17.52 -35.39 -11.14
C LEU A 481 18.91 -35.87 -11.58
N ALA A 482 19.43 -35.34 -12.69
CA ALA A 482 20.77 -35.67 -13.14
C ALA A 482 21.83 -35.30 -12.10
N ASP A 483 21.72 -34.15 -11.45
CA ASP A 483 22.66 -33.72 -10.41
C ASP A 483 22.68 -34.70 -9.22
N VAL A 484 21.53 -35.25 -8.82
CA VAL A 484 21.47 -36.31 -7.80
C VAL A 484 22.12 -37.60 -8.28
N TYR A 485 21.85 -38.03 -9.51
CA TYR A 485 22.45 -39.24 -10.09
C TYR A 485 23.98 -39.11 -10.24
N ILE A 486 24.50 -37.93 -10.57
CA ILE A 486 25.95 -37.66 -10.60
C ILE A 486 26.54 -37.87 -9.20
N LYS A 487 25.91 -37.34 -8.15
CA LYS A 487 26.38 -37.55 -6.76
C LYS A 487 26.34 -39.04 -6.37
N LEU A 488 25.35 -39.79 -6.83
CA LEU A 488 25.24 -41.24 -6.66
C LEU A 488 26.19 -42.06 -7.56
N ARG A 489 26.98 -41.41 -8.42
CA ARG A 489 27.84 -42.06 -9.44
C ARG A 489 27.07 -42.94 -10.43
N GLN A 490 25.80 -42.64 -10.63
CA GLN A 490 24.90 -43.29 -11.59
C GLN A 490 24.92 -42.50 -12.90
N TYR A 491 26.07 -42.51 -13.58
CA TYR A 491 26.36 -41.64 -14.71
C TYR A 491 25.48 -41.91 -15.94
N GLU A 492 25.05 -43.15 -16.15
CA GLU A 492 24.17 -43.51 -17.28
C GLU A 492 22.78 -42.86 -17.14
N GLN A 493 22.20 -42.94 -15.94
CA GLN A 493 20.95 -42.28 -15.60
C GLN A 493 21.11 -40.76 -15.70
N ALA A 494 22.19 -40.20 -15.15
CA ALA A 494 22.47 -38.77 -15.24
C ALA A 494 22.54 -38.29 -16.70
N CYS A 495 23.25 -39.00 -17.57
CA CYS A 495 23.34 -38.68 -19.00
C CYS A 495 21.98 -38.71 -19.68
N THR A 496 21.15 -39.72 -19.38
CA THR A 496 19.80 -39.82 -19.93
C THR A 496 18.96 -38.59 -19.56
N HIS A 497 18.95 -38.22 -18.28
CA HIS A 497 18.23 -37.04 -17.81
C HIS A 497 18.77 -35.73 -18.40
N LEU A 498 20.08 -35.56 -18.52
CA LEU A 498 20.69 -34.36 -19.14
C LEU A 498 20.36 -34.25 -20.64
N ILE A 499 20.35 -35.37 -21.36
CA ILE A 499 19.96 -35.40 -22.78
C ILE A 499 18.49 -34.98 -22.91
N THR A 500 17.60 -35.52 -22.07
CA THR A 500 16.18 -35.13 -22.06
C THR A 500 16.00 -33.66 -21.70
N ALA A 501 16.71 -33.15 -20.69
CA ALA A 501 16.68 -31.73 -20.30
C ALA A 501 17.09 -30.82 -21.47
N LYS A 502 18.18 -31.18 -22.19
CA LYS A 502 18.64 -30.44 -23.37
C LYS A 502 17.57 -30.36 -24.45
N THR A 503 16.93 -31.49 -24.79
CA THR A 503 15.85 -31.53 -25.79
C THR A 503 14.68 -30.63 -25.38
N LEU A 504 14.25 -30.72 -24.12
CA LEU A 504 13.16 -29.89 -23.59
C LEU A 504 13.50 -28.39 -23.58
N TYR A 505 14.76 -28.01 -23.27
CA TYR A 505 15.18 -26.61 -23.35
C TYR A 505 15.14 -26.05 -24.77
N VAL A 506 15.50 -26.84 -25.79
CA VAL A 506 15.40 -26.45 -27.20
C VAL A 506 13.96 -26.13 -27.59
N GLU A 507 13.02 -26.95 -27.11
CA GLU A 507 11.59 -26.82 -27.36
C GLU A 507 10.89 -25.79 -26.44
N SER A 508 11.57 -25.28 -25.43
CA SER A 508 11.03 -24.28 -24.50
C SER A 508 11.09 -22.85 -25.06
N ASN A 509 10.18 -21.99 -24.61
CA ASN A 509 10.17 -20.56 -24.94
C ASN A 509 11.04 -19.69 -24.00
N SER A 510 11.99 -20.31 -23.29
CA SER A 510 12.83 -19.62 -22.30
C SER A 510 13.80 -18.63 -22.96
N ARG A 511 13.79 -17.37 -22.50
CA ARG A 511 14.79 -16.34 -22.87
C ARG A 511 16.21 -16.75 -22.48
N LYS A 512 16.37 -17.69 -21.54
CA LYS A 512 17.67 -18.20 -21.05
C LYS A 512 18.07 -19.54 -21.69
N LYS A 513 17.31 -20.07 -22.66
CA LYS A 513 17.51 -21.44 -23.19
C LYS A 513 18.93 -21.74 -23.67
N ASN A 514 19.57 -20.81 -24.37
CA ASN A 514 20.94 -21.03 -24.87
C ASN A 514 21.97 -21.17 -23.75
N LYS A 515 21.82 -20.41 -22.65
CA LYS A 515 22.69 -20.53 -21.48
C LYS A 515 22.45 -21.87 -20.75
N GLN A 516 21.19 -22.29 -20.66
CA GLN A 516 20.81 -23.56 -20.03
C GLN A 516 21.34 -24.77 -20.83
N ILE A 517 21.21 -24.74 -22.16
CA ILE A 517 21.77 -25.78 -23.04
C ILE A 517 23.29 -25.87 -22.89
N GLN A 518 24.00 -24.73 -22.89
CA GLN A 518 25.46 -24.72 -22.70
C GLN A 518 25.88 -25.29 -21.34
N ALA A 519 25.11 -25.02 -20.28
CA ALA A 519 25.36 -25.59 -18.95
C ALA A 519 25.20 -27.12 -18.95
N VAL A 520 24.13 -27.63 -19.56
CA VAL A 520 23.88 -29.08 -19.70
C VAL A 520 24.97 -29.75 -20.53
N GLU A 521 25.41 -29.14 -21.64
CA GLU A 521 26.51 -29.67 -22.46
C GLU A 521 27.83 -29.72 -21.70
N LYS A 522 28.10 -28.74 -20.83
CA LYS A 522 29.27 -28.75 -19.96
C LYS A 522 29.21 -29.90 -18.95
N LYS A 523 28.03 -30.14 -18.35
CA LYS A 523 27.81 -31.27 -17.43
C LYS A 523 28.01 -32.62 -18.14
N LEU A 524 27.43 -32.80 -19.33
CA LEU A 524 27.62 -34.02 -20.14
C LEU A 524 29.11 -34.29 -20.44
N LYS A 525 29.85 -33.27 -20.92
CA LYS A 525 31.29 -33.40 -21.17
C LYS A 525 32.10 -33.73 -19.93
N SER A 526 31.68 -33.25 -18.75
CA SER A 526 32.36 -33.59 -17.50
C SER A 526 32.11 -35.02 -17.05
N ILE A 527 30.94 -35.59 -17.38
CA ILE A 527 30.64 -37.00 -17.13
C ILE A 527 31.41 -37.89 -18.10
N ASP A 528 31.49 -37.53 -19.38
CA ASP A 528 32.27 -38.29 -20.39
C ASP A 528 33.78 -38.36 -20.06
N ALA A 529 34.27 -37.48 -19.17
CA ALA A 529 35.66 -37.44 -18.73
C ALA A 529 35.93 -38.25 -17.44
N LEU A 530 34.90 -38.78 -16.79
CA LEU A 530 34.95 -39.61 -15.58
C LEU A 530 34.78 -41.09 -15.92
#